data_AF-A0A934LA52-F1
#
_entry.id   AF-A0A934LA52-F1
#
_cell.length_a   1.000
_cell.length_b   1.000
_cell.length_c   1.000
_cell.angle_alpha   90.00
_cell.angle_beta   90.00
_cell.angle_gamma   90.00
#
_symmetry.space_group_name_H-M   'P 1'
#
loop_
_entity.id
_entity.type
_entity.pdbx_description
1 polymer ?
#
loop_
_entity_poly.entity_id
_entity_poly.type
_entity_poly.pdbx_seq_one_letter_code
_entity_poly.pdbx_strand_id
1 'polypeptide(L)' 'MTTLVEELSQKARTLSPEDRARLAEDLLASLEDGSEAASEVEAAWEHEIRQRVEEVKSGTAKLIPAEDVYAETRRIYRK' A
#
# COMPACT_ATOMS: atom_id res chain seq x y z
N MET A 1 8.15 34.34 -9.55
CA MET A 1 7.20 34.14 -8.43
C MET A 1 7.23 32.67 -8.12
N THR A 2 7.57 32.30 -6.89
CA THR A 2 7.50 30.91 -6.43
C THR A 2 6.04 30.52 -6.25
N THR A 3 5.71 29.29 -6.64
CA THR A 3 4.39 28.73 -6.40
C THR A 3 4.28 28.31 -4.93
N LEU A 4 3.05 28.27 -4.40
CA LEU A 4 2.81 27.80 -3.04
C LEU A 4 3.38 26.38 -2.80
N VAL A 5 3.32 25.52 -3.82
CA VAL A 5 3.87 24.15 -3.76
C VAL A 5 5.38 24.17 -3.59
N GLU A 6 6.09 25.05 -4.30
CA GLU A 6 7.54 25.20 -4.18
C GLU A 6 7.94 25.70 -2.79
N GLU A 7 7.20 26.66 -2.24
CA GLU A 7 7.46 27.20 -0.90
C GLU A 7 7.22 26.15 0.20
N LEU A 8 6.12 25.39 0.11
CA LEU A 8 5.84 24.29 1.04
C LEU A 8 6.88 23.18 0.91
N SER A 9 7.30 22.85 -0.30
CA SER A 9 8.33 21.84 -0.56
C SER A 9 9.68 22.24 0.04
N GLN A 10 10.06 23.51 -0.06
CA GLN A 10 11.29 24.02 0.54
C GLN A 10 11.23 23.93 2.07
N LYS A 11 10.11 24.32 2.69
CA LYS A 11 9.91 24.21 4.15
C LYS A 11 9.88 22.75 4.62
N ALA A 12 9.23 21.85 3.88
CA ALA A 12 9.21 20.42 4.20
C ALA A 12 10.62 19.79 4.18
N ARG A 13 11.50 20.27 3.30
CA ARG A 13 12.90 19.80 3.22
C ARG A 13 13.76 20.24 4.40
N THR A 14 13.40 21.29 5.13
CA THR A 14 14.13 21.72 6.33
C THR A 14 13.74 20.92 7.58
N LEU A 15 12.68 20.11 7.52
CA LEU A 15 12.25 19.26 8.63
C LEU A 15 13.25 18.13 8.93
N SER A 16 13.16 17.60 10.15
CA SER A 16 13.83 16.35 10.50
C SER A 16 13.35 15.21 9.58
N PRO A 17 14.14 14.12 9.41
CA PRO A 17 13.69 12.98 8.63
C PRO A 17 12.36 12.38 9.11
N GLU A 18 12.13 12.36 10.43
CA GLU A 18 10.91 11.84 11.05
C GLU A 18 9.69 12.72 10.74
N ASP A 19 9.81 14.04 10.96
CA ASP A 19 8.72 14.97 10.69
C ASP A 19 8.38 15.07 9.20
N ARG A 20 9.40 14.93 8.33
CA ARG A 20 9.18 14.89 6.89
C ARG A 20 8.47 13.61 6.45
N ALA A 21 8.79 12.47 7.05
CA ALA A 21 8.08 11.21 6.80
C ALA A 21 6.61 11.32 7.24
N ARG A 22 6.37 11.89 8.43
CA ARG A 22 5.01 12.13 8.93
C ARG A 22 4.21 13.05 8.02
N LEU A 23 4.79 14.18 7.60
CA LEU A 23 4.11 15.08 6.67
C LEU A 23 3.79 14.42 5.32
N ALA A 24 4.67 13.54 4.83
CA ALA A 24 4.40 12.79 3.60
C ALA A 24 3.25 11.80 3.77
N GLU A 25 3.18 11.10 4.90
CA GLU A 25 2.07 10.21 5.26
C GLU A 25 0.74 10.96 5.30
N ASP A 26 0.68 12.10 6.00
CA ASP A 26 -0.55 12.90 6.13
C ASP A 26 -1.03 13.43 4.76
N LEU A 27 -0.11 13.90 3.91
CA LEU A 27 -0.45 14.38 2.57
C LEU A 27 -0.94 13.25 1.67
N LEU A 28 -0.36 12.05 1.76
CA LEU A 28 -0.84 10.89 1.02
C LEU A 28 -2.24 10.46 1.47
N ALA A 29 -2.48 10.37 2.78
CA ALA A 29 -3.79 10.03 3.33
C ALA A 29 -4.88 11.01 2.86
N SER A 30 -4.54 12.31 2.76
CA SER A 30 -5.50 13.31 2.26
C SER A 30 -5.96 13.09 0.81
N LEU A 31 -5.18 12.36 0.01
CA LEU A 31 -5.56 11.99 -1.36
C LEU A 31 -6.52 10.80 -1.38
N GLU A 32 -6.43 9.92 -0.37
CA GLU A 32 -7.26 8.73 -0.25
C GLU A 32 -8.67 9.09 0.25
N ASP A 33 -8.78 10.01 1.22
CA ASP A 33 -10.05 10.45 1.81
C ASP A 33 -10.99 11.20 0.84
N GLY A 34 -10.44 11.72 -0.27
CA GLY A 34 -11.17 12.63 -1.17
C GLY A 34 -11.75 12.00 -2.44
N SER A 35 -11.52 10.71 -2.73
CA SER A 35 -11.92 10.12 -4.01
C SER A 35 -13.03 9.07 -3.86
N GLU A 36 -14.15 9.27 -4.55
CA GLU A 36 -15.19 8.23 -4.72
C GLU A 36 -14.58 6.94 -5.31
N ALA A 37 -13.54 7.08 -6.13
CA ALA A 37 -12.75 5.99 -6.67
C ALA A 37 -12.04 5.13 -5.60
N ALA A 38 -11.56 5.72 -4.50
CA ALA A 38 -10.95 4.94 -3.41
C ALA A 38 -11.98 4.03 -2.73
N SER A 39 -13.23 4.50 -2.57
CA SER A 39 -14.32 3.70 -2.00
C SER A 39 -14.73 2.54 -2.91
N GLU A 40 -14.84 2.77 -4.22
CA GLU A 40 -15.13 1.70 -5.19
C GLU A 40 -14.01 0.66 -5.27
N VAL A 41 -12.75 1.12 -5.25
CA VAL A 41 -11.59 0.24 -5.22
C VAL A 41 -11.56 -0.59 -3.94
N GLU A 42 -11.81 0.02 -2.78
CA GLU A 42 -11.87 -0.70 -1.49
C GLU A 42 -12.98 -1.76 -1.50
N ALA A 43 -14.18 -1.42 -2.00
CA ALA A 43 -15.27 -2.35 -2.12
C ALA A 43 -14.95 -3.53 -3.06
N ALA A 44 -14.27 -3.26 -4.18
CA ALA A 44 -13.80 -4.28 -5.11
C ALA A 44 -12.74 -5.20 -4.47
N TRP A 45 -11.81 -4.65 -3.70
CA TRP A 45 -10.83 -5.42 -2.93
C TRP A 45 -11.49 -6.29 -1.87
N GLU A 46 -12.46 -5.75 -1.13
CA GLU A 46 -13.18 -6.50 -0.11
C GLU A 46 -13.97 -7.67 -0.74
N HIS A 47 -14.56 -7.46 -1.91
CA HIS A 47 -15.20 -8.52 -2.68
C HIS A 47 -14.21 -9.62 -3.09
N GLU A 48 -13.08 -9.25 -3.69
CA GLU A 48 -12.03 -10.18 -4.12
C GLU A 48 -11.47 -10.98 -2.94
N ILE A 49 -11.21 -10.34 -1.80
CA ILE A 49 -10.71 -11.01 -0.60
C ILE A 49 -11.72 -12.07 -0.12
N ARG A 50 -13.01 -11.71 -0.05
CA ARG A 50 -14.06 -12.67 0.32
C ARG A 50 -14.11 -13.85 -0.65
N GLN A 51 -14.05 -13.59 -1.95
CA GLN A 51 -14.05 -14.64 -2.97
C GLN A 51 -12.85 -15.58 -2.79
N ARG A 52 -11.63 -15.03 -2.67
CA ARG A 52 -10.42 -15.85 -2.51
C ARG A 52 -10.44 -16.68 -1.23
N VAL A 53 -10.91 -16.11 -0.12
CA VAL A 53 -11.04 -16.87 1.14
C VAL A 53 -11.98 -18.06 0.96
N GLU A 54 -13.08 -17.89 0.22
CA GLU A 54 -14.02 -18.97 -0.05
C GLU A 54 -13.43 -20.02 -1.00
N GLU A 55 -12.69 -19.62 -2.04
CA GLU A 55 -12.00 -20.55 -2.93
C GLU A 55 -10.99 -21.44 -2.16
N VAL A 56 -10.28 -20.85 -1.18
CA VAL A 56 -9.38 -21.61 -0.30
C VAL A 56 -10.17 -22.57 0.59
N LYS A 57 -11.23 -22.11 1.25
CA LYS A 57 -12.05 -22.95 2.14
C LYS A 57 -12.75 -24.10 1.42
N SER A 58 -13.24 -23.85 0.21
CA SER A 58 -13.88 -24.85 -0.65
C SER A 58 -12.89 -25.78 -1.36
N GLY A 59 -11.58 -25.49 -1.28
CA GLY A 59 -10.54 -26.29 -1.94
C GLY A 59 -10.50 -26.13 -3.45
N THR A 60 -11.14 -25.09 -4.00
CA THR A 60 -11.15 -24.78 -5.44
C THR A 60 -9.97 -23.89 -5.85
N ALA A 61 -9.35 -23.19 -4.89
CA ALA A 61 -8.16 -22.39 -5.11
C ALA A 61 -6.96 -23.25 -5.54
N LYS A 62 -6.20 -22.77 -6.51
CA LYS A 62 -4.87 -23.31 -6.83
C LYS A 62 -3.84 -22.78 -5.84
N LEU A 63 -3.50 -23.59 -4.84
CA LEU A 63 -2.53 -23.23 -3.81
C LEU A 63 -1.09 -23.60 -4.20
N ILE A 64 -0.13 -22.91 -3.58
CA ILE A 64 1.29 -23.24 -3.64
C ILE A 64 1.66 -23.86 -2.28
N PRO A 65 2.41 -24.98 -2.24
CA PRO A 65 2.92 -25.54 -0.99
C PRO A 65 3.74 -24.51 -0.21
N ALA A 66 3.58 -24.50 1.12
CA ALA A 66 4.24 -23.51 1.96
C ALA A 66 5.77 -23.64 1.90
N GLU A 67 6.28 -24.87 1.82
CA GLU A 67 7.70 -25.18 1.66
C GLU A 67 8.32 -24.52 0.43
N ASP A 68 7.59 -24.47 -0.68
CA ASP A 68 8.04 -23.85 -1.94
C ASP A 68 8.10 -22.33 -1.79
N VAL A 69 7.09 -21.73 -1.17
CA VAL A 69 7.05 -20.28 -0.86
C VAL A 69 8.23 -19.89 0.03
N TYR A 70 8.51 -20.67 1.08
CA TYR A 70 9.63 -20.38 1.97
C TYR A 70 10.99 -20.63 1.33
N ALA A 71 11.12 -21.66 0.48
CA ALA A 71 12.34 -21.91 -0.28
C ALA A 71 12.66 -20.74 -1.22
N GLU A 72 11.65 -20.23 -1.93
CA GLU A 72 11.81 -19.11 -2.84
C GLU A 72 12.12 -17.81 -2.09
N THR A 73 11.45 -17.55 -0.97
CA THR A 73 11.75 -16.40 -0.10
C THR A 73 13.21 -16.44 0.36
N ARG A 74 13.71 -17.59 0.82
CA ARG A 74 15.13 -17.74 1.19
C ARG A 74 16.06 -17.49 0.01
N ARG A 75 15.70 -17.93 -1.20
CA ARG A 75 16.51 -17.71 -2.41
C ARG A 75 16.61 -16.22 -2.76
N ILE A 76 15.51 -15.47 -2.69
CA ILE A 76 15.46 -14.04 -3.01
C ILE A 76 16.26 -13.22 -2.00
N TYR A 77 16.16 -13.53 -0.71
CA TYR A 77 16.76 -12.74 0.37
C TYR A 77 18.15 -13.23 0.82
N ARG A 78 18.69 -14.30 0.23
CA ARG A 78 20.07 -14.73 0.48
C ARG A 78 21.03 -13.80 -0.28
N LYS A 79 21.60 -12.83 0.44
CA LYS A 79 22.78 -12.08 0.00
C LYS A 79 23.96 -13.01 -0.26
#